data_AF-A0A8J7Y396-F1
#
_entry.id   AF-A0A8J7Y396-F1
#
_cell.length_a   1.000
_cell.length_b   1.000
_cell.length_c   1.000
_cell.angle_alpha   90.00
_cell.angle_beta   90.00
_cell.angle_gamma   90.00
#
_symmetry.space_group_name_H-M   'P 1'
#
loop_
_entity.id
_entity.type
_entity.pdbx_description
1 polymer ?
#
loop_
_entity_poly.entity_id
_entity_poly.type
_entity_poly.pdbx_seq_one_letter_code
_entity_poly.pdbx_strand_id
1 'polypeptide(L)' 'MDELILKAGRTIVETCSRLMPSEKATIITDKETLVIGQTIEKFAREIAKKVSFHVLEDYA' A
#
# COMPACT_ATOMS: atom_id res chain seq x y z
N MET A 1 -9.64 -8.68 10.17
CA MET A 1 -8.39 -7.97 9.82
C MET A 1 -8.03 -7.13 11.03
N ASP A 2 -6.78 -7.18 11.49
CA ASP A 2 -6.34 -6.49 12.71
C ASP A 2 -6.54 -4.97 12.58
N GLU A 3 -7.15 -4.35 13.58
CA GLU A 3 -7.43 -2.91 13.61
C GLU A 3 -6.14 -2.08 13.53
N LEU A 4 -5.05 -2.60 14.10
CA LEU A 4 -3.74 -1.96 14.05
C LEU A 4 -3.22 -1.89 12.60
N ILE A 5 -3.37 -2.96 11.84
CA ILE A 5 -2.91 -3.04 10.44
C ILE A 5 -3.71 -2.07 9.57
N LEU A 6 -5.03 -1.98 9.78
CA LEU A 6 -5.88 -1.02 9.07
C LEU A 6 -5.47 0.43 9.35
N LYS A 7 -5.23 0.77 10.62
CA LYS A 7 -4.80 2.12 11.02
C LYS A 7 -3.42 2.45 10.47
N ALA A 8 -2.48 1.50 10.52
CA ALA A 8 -1.14 1.68 9.98
C ALA A 8 -1.18 1.90 8.47
N GLY A 9 -1.91 1.07 7.72
CA GLY A 9 -2.05 1.21 6.27
C GLY A 9 -2.62 2.57 5.85
N ARG A 10 -3.68 3.04 6.52
CA ARG A 10 -4.25 4.38 6.27
C ARG A 10 -3.24 5.48 6.58
N THR A 11 -2.55 5.39 7.71
CA THR A 11 -1.53 6.38 8.13
C THR A 11 -0.39 6.47 7.13
N ILE A 12 0.07 5.33 6.60
CA ILE A 12 1.12 5.30 5.57
C ILE A 12 0.67 6.07 4.33
N VAL A 13 -0.53 5.81 3.83
CA VAL A 13 -1.04 6.43 2.60
C VAL A 13 -1.33 7.93 2.78
N GLU A 14 -2.09 8.29 3.81
CA GLU A 14 -2.61 9.65 3.99
C GLU A 14 -1.58 10.60 4.63
N THR A 15 -0.77 10.10 5.56
CA THR A 15 0.09 10.96 6.41
C THR A 15 1.56 10.85 6.03
N CYS A 16 2.09 9.64 5.89
CA CYS A 16 3.52 9.44 5.62
C CYS A 16 3.85 9.72 4.16
N SER A 17 3.11 9.12 3.23
CA SER A 17 3.28 9.30 1.79
C SER A 17 2.56 10.53 1.27
N ARG A 18 1.51 11.01 1.96
CA ARG A 18 0.66 12.13 1.54
C ARG A 18 0.21 11.99 0.09
N LEU A 19 -0.22 10.77 -0.27
CA LEU A 19 -0.53 10.43 -1.64
C LEU A 19 -1.63 11.34 -2.20
N MET A 20 -1.39 11.91 -3.37
CA MET A 20 -2.34 12.82 -4.03
C MET A 20 -3.06 12.13 -5.21
N PRO A 21 -4.29 12.54 -5.57
CA PRO A 21 -5.06 11.89 -6.65
C PRO A 21 -4.41 11.93 -8.04
N SER A 22 -3.54 12.91 -8.29
CA SER A 22 -2.79 13.04 -9.54
C SER A 22 -1.56 12.14 -9.63
N GLU A 23 -1.14 11.52 -8.53
CA GLU A 23 0.08 10.73 -8.44
C GLU A 23 -0.15 9.26 -8.79
N LYS A 24 0.97 8.55 -8.91
CA LYS A 24 1.01 7.10 -9.07
C LYS A 24 1.63 6.50 -7.81
N ALA A 25 1.06 5.42 -7.30
CA ALA A 25 1.64 4.68 -6.18
C ALA A 25 2.30 3.40 -6.68
N THR A 26 3.50 3.11 -6.18
CA THR A 26 4.18 1.82 -6.35
C THR A 26 4.45 1.26 -4.97
N ILE A 27 3.92 0.09 -4.69
CA ILE A 27 4.05 -0.61 -3.41
C ILE A 27 4.90 -1.85 -3.67
N ILE A 28 5.97 -1.99 -2.89
CA ILE A 28 6.90 -3.11 -2.96
C ILE A 28 6.91 -3.75 -1.59
N THR A 29 6.67 -5.06 -1.52
CA THR A 29 6.57 -5.84 -0.29
C THR A 29 7.28 -7.19 -0.44
N ASP A 30 7.50 -7.88 0.66
CA ASP A 30 7.88 -9.30 0.68
C ASP A 30 6.68 -10.20 1.05
N LYS A 31 6.86 -11.53 0.96
CA LYS A 31 5.81 -12.50 1.33
C LYS A 31 5.46 -12.49 2.81
N GLU A 32 6.40 -12.12 3.68
CA GLU A 32 6.18 -12.07 5.14
C GLU A 32 5.25 -10.90 5.54
N THR A 33 5.29 -9.80 4.79
CA THR A 33 4.54 -8.56 5.05
C THR A 33 3.38 -8.34 4.09
N LEU A 34 3.02 -9.36 3.30
CA LEU A 34 2.01 -9.27 2.23
C LEU A 34 0.68 -8.66 2.69
N VAL A 35 0.20 -9.01 3.88
CA VAL A 35 -1.05 -8.48 4.44
C VAL A 35 -1.00 -6.97 4.68
N ILE A 36 0.15 -6.45 5.12
CA ILE A 36 0.38 -5.02 5.30
C ILE A 36 0.41 -4.33 3.93
N GLY A 37 1.17 -4.89 2.99
CA GLY A 37 1.24 -4.39 1.62
C GLY A 37 -0.14 -4.27 0.97
N GLN A 38 -0.95 -5.33 1.05
CA GLN A 38 -2.32 -5.34 0.52
C GLN A 38 -3.22 -4.30 1.19
N THR A 39 -3.02 -4.07 2.50
CA THR A 39 -3.78 -3.04 3.22
C THR A 39 -3.42 -1.63 2.73
N ILE A 40 -2.15 -1.36 2.49
CA ILE A 40 -1.68 -0.09 1.89
C ILE A 40 -2.24 0.04 0.47
N GLU A 41 -2.20 -1.03 -0.33
CA GLU A 41 -2.72 -1.05 -1.70
C GLU A 41 -4.19 -0.66 -1.75
N LYS A 42 -5.01 -1.24 -0.85
CA LYS A 42 -6.42 -0.93 -0.73
C LYS A 42 -6.65 0.58 -0.55
N PHE A 43 -5.99 1.20 0.42
CA PHE A 43 -6.15 2.64 0.68
C PHE A 43 -5.55 3.50 -0.43
N ALA A 44 -4.42 3.10 -1.02
CA ALA A 44 -3.81 3.82 -2.13
C ALA A 44 -4.74 3.88 -3.36
N ARG A 45 -5.49 2.79 -3.64
CA ARG A 45 -6.46 2.72 -4.75
C ARG A 45 -7.68 3.61 -4.55
N GLU A 46 -8.02 3.98 -3.32
CA GLU A 46 -9.09 4.94 -3.03
C GLU A 46 -8.68 6.38 -3.42
N ILE A 47 -7.38 6.67 -3.53
CA ILE A 47 -6.86 8.01 -3.80
C ILE A 47 -6.26 8.14 -5.21
N ALA A 48 -5.29 7.28 -5.54
CA ALA A 48 -4.51 7.40 -6.77
C ALA A 48 -5.14 6.63 -7.94
N LYS A 49 -5.10 7.25 -9.13
CA LYS A 49 -5.63 6.64 -10.36
C LYS A 49 -4.86 5.40 -10.82
N LYS A 50 -3.59 5.28 -10.44
CA LYS A 50 -2.74 4.14 -10.81
C LYS A 50 -1.92 3.69 -9.61
N VAL A 51 -2.13 2.43 -9.25
CA VAL A 51 -1.40 1.75 -8.18
C VAL A 51 -0.79 0.47 -8.76
N SER A 52 0.52 0.30 -8.58
CA SER A 52 1.25 -0.93 -8.92
C SER A 52 1.69 -1.61 -7.63
N PHE A 53 1.52 -2.93 -7.57
CA PHE A 53 1.83 -3.74 -6.40
C PHE A 53 2.79 -4.85 -6.80
N HIS A 54 3.88 -4.99 -6.05
CA HIS A 54 4.97 -5.90 -6.36
C HIS A 54 5.36 -6.69 -5.11
N VAL A 55 5.47 -8.01 -5.25
CA VAL A 55 6.06 -8.90 -4.24
C VAL A 55 7.45 -9.27 -4.72
N LEU A 56 8.47 -9.01 -3.89
CA LEU A 56 9.89 -9.14 -4.28
C LEU A 56 10.23 -10.55 -4.78
N GLU A 57 9.68 -11.57 -4.13
CA GLU A 57 9.93 -12.98 -4.45
C GLU A 57 9.30 -13.45 -5.77
N ASP A 58 8.44 -12.64 -6.41
CA ASP A 58 7.89 -12.96 -7.74
C ASP A 58 8.89 -12.64 -8.88
N TYR A 59 10.01 -11.98 -8.55
CA TYR A 59 11.07 -11.59 -9.49
C TYR A 59 12.33 -12.47 -9.41
N ALA A 60 12.33 -13.50 -8.56
CA ALA A 60 13.45 -14.40 -8.32
C ALA A 60 13.29 -15.76 -9.02
#